data_AF-N8XWD5-F1
#
_entry.id   AF-N8XWD5-F1
#
_cell.length_a   1.000
_cell.length_b   1.000
_cell.length_c   1.000
_cell.angle_alpha   90.00
_cell.angle_beta   90.00
_cell.angle_gamma   90.00
#
_symmetry.space_group_name_H-M   'P 1'
#
loop_
_entity.id
_entity.type
_entity.pdbx_description
1 polymer ?
#
loop_
_entity_poly.entity_id
_entity_poly.type
_entity_poly.pdbx_seq_one_letter_code
_entity_poly.pdbx_strand_id
1 'polypeptide(L)'
;MHFIINNPYRILGLTANASSREVAKRVADLETFAEFGKIKKYPLDLVEIVPLTRTVDTIQQAAKDIENDTDKLVYAFFWFAKVDSVDELAIECIENNQVQKAFEIWDQQINKNGNDAKFSWRLNRAVISLFRCQISNFSTENFESALEDLGYLTDDHFQDVQRFVFGENNLKIDREQVNKKISDEIISFVGILEEQPYGEYCIGLLNEFWAFSSSTKDYVETKLFAPCINQIETAIQKSQQLRDDENSSSINQYNGLKEVEDLIYEIDEFSENYKIQNIINEYANEVRRCSLDLLRKSLLQVHPVYQCSD
;
A
#
# COMPACT_ATOMS: atom_id res chain seq x y z
N MET A 1 -4.70 3.89 -5.95
CA MET A 1 -5.69 2.79 -5.95
C MET A 1 -6.15 2.40 -7.36
N HIS A 2 -5.21 2.18 -8.31
CA HIS A 2 -5.58 1.76 -9.66
C HIS A 2 -6.25 0.38 -9.65
N PHE A 3 -5.81 -0.53 -8.76
CA PHE A 3 -6.28 -1.91 -8.72
C PHE A 3 -7.71 -2.12 -8.20
N ILE A 4 -8.34 -1.12 -7.60
CA ILE A 4 -9.75 -1.22 -7.13
C ILE A 4 -10.64 -0.30 -7.97
N ILE A 5 -10.22 0.95 -8.16
CA ILE A 5 -10.96 1.93 -8.97
C ILE A 5 -10.91 1.55 -10.45
N ASN A 6 -9.75 1.16 -10.96
CA ASN A 6 -9.59 0.71 -12.35
C ASN A 6 -9.33 -0.79 -12.39
N ASN A 7 -9.89 -1.53 -11.42
CA ASN A 7 -9.83 -2.99 -11.44
C ASN A 7 -10.37 -3.49 -12.79
N PRO A 8 -9.67 -4.38 -13.50
CA PRO A 8 -10.14 -4.92 -14.77
C PRO A 8 -11.53 -5.54 -14.70
N TYR A 9 -11.85 -6.23 -13.62
CA TYR A 9 -13.18 -6.81 -13.42
C TYR A 9 -14.25 -5.74 -13.23
N ARG A 10 -13.92 -4.59 -12.61
CA ARG A 10 -14.80 -3.41 -12.54
C ARG A 10 -15.03 -2.81 -13.92
N ILE A 11 -13.96 -2.55 -14.66
CA ILE A 11 -14.03 -1.96 -16.01
C ILE A 11 -14.86 -2.87 -16.92
N LEU A 12 -14.67 -4.18 -16.83
CA LEU A 12 -15.44 -5.13 -17.61
C LEU A 12 -16.85 -5.37 -17.02
N GLY A 13 -17.11 -5.03 -15.76
CA GLY A 13 -18.39 -5.28 -15.07
C GLY A 13 -18.64 -6.77 -14.79
N LEU A 14 -17.57 -7.54 -14.60
CA LEU A 14 -17.57 -8.99 -14.40
C LEU A 14 -17.20 -9.34 -12.95
N THR A 15 -17.49 -10.57 -12.53
CA THR A 15 -16.94 -11.14 -11.28
C THR A 15 -15.53 -11.69 -11.53
N ALA A 16 -14.74 -11.85 -10.47
CA ALA A 16 -13.35 -12.28 -10.60
C ALA A 16 -13.17 -13.72 -11.15
N ASN A 17 -14.22 -14.55 -11.09
CA ASN A 17 -14.23 -15.90 -11.67
C ASN A 17 -14.74 -15.97 -13.12
N ALA A 18 -14.88 -14.83 -13.81
CA ALA A 18 -15.34 -14.81 -15.19
C ALA A 18 -14.41 -15.61 -16.11
N SER A 19 -15.03 -16.44 -16.97
CA SER A 19 -14.32 -17.22 -17.98
C SER A 19 -13.79 -16.34 -19.11
N SER A 20 -12.74 -16.78 -19.81
CA SER A 20 -12.20 -16.06 -20.96
C SER A 20 -13.25 -15.81 -22.05
N ARG A 21 -14.25 -16.70 -22.16
CA ARG A 21 -15.39 -16.52 -23.06
C ARG A 21 -16.30 -15.37 -22.64
N GLU A 22 -16.58 -15.25 -21.34
CA GLU A 22 -17.38 -14.14 -20.80
C GLU A 22 -16.63 -12.82 -20.92
N VAL A 23 -15.33 -12.81 -20.67
CA VAL A 23 -14.44 -11.66 -20.89
C VAL A 23 -14.51 -11.21 -22.35
N ALA A 24 -14.25 -12.10 -23.31
CA ALA A 24 -14.28 -11.75 -24.73
C ALA A 24 -15.64 -11.22 -25.20
N LYS A 25 -16.74 -11.86 -24.73
CA LYS A 25 -18.10 -11.38 -25.01
C LYS A 25 -18.33 -9.97 -24.43
N ARG A 26 -17.82 -9.72 -23.22
CA ARG A 26 -17.99 -8.46 -22.52
C ARG A 26 -17.21 -7.33 -23.16
N VAL A 27 -15.99 -7.60 -23.59
CA VAL A 27 -15.14 -6.65 -24.33
C VAL A 27 -15.86 -6.20 -25.60
N ALA A 28 -16.27 -7.13 -26.46
CA ALA A 28 -16.94 -6.80 -27.72
C ALA A 28 -18.22 -5.96 -27.52
N ASP A 29 -19.02 -6.30 -26.49
CA ASP A 29 -20.22 -5.56 -26.12
C ASP A 29 -19.86 -4.15 -25.61
N LEU A 30 -18.92 -4.01 -24.67
CA LEU A 30 -18.52 -2.71 -24.14
C LEU A 30 -17.87 -1.80 -25.19
N GLU A 31 -17.02 -2.34 -26.07
CA GLU A 31 -16.39 -1.59 -27.17
C GLU A 31 -17.45 -1.03 -28.11
N THR A 32 -18.41 -1.87 -28.52
CA THR A 32 -19.52 -1.43 -29.37
C THR A 32 -20.28 -0.27 -28.73
N PHE A 33 -20.61 -0.36 -27.43
CA PHE A 33 -21.29 0.74 -26.74
C PHE A 33 -20.42 2.01 -26.68
N ALA A 34 -19.13 1.87 -26.40
CA ALA A 34 -18.19 2.99 -26.31
C ALA A 34 -18.01 3.70 -27.66
N GLU A 35 -17.90 2.97 -28.77
CA GLU A 35 -17.81 3.51 -30.13
C GLU A 35 -19.04 4.36 -30.52
N PHE A 36 -20.22 3.96 -30.05
CA PHE A 36 -21.46 4.74 -30.23
C PHE A 36 -21.66 5.85 -29.19
N GLY A 37 -20.67 6.11 -28.33
CA GLY A 37 -20.75 7.12 -27.26
C GLY A 37 -21.78 6.79 -26.18
N LYS A 38 -22.15 5.51 -26.03
CA LYS A 38 -23.12 5.05 -25.02
C LYS A 38 -22.40 4.49 -23.81
N ILE A 39 -22.90 4.84 -22.62
CA ILE A 39 -22.40 4.32 -21.36
C ILE A 39 -23.26 3.12 -20.95
N LYS A 40 -22.61 1.98 -20.72
CA LYS A 40 -23.23 0.80 -20.12
C LYS A 40 -22.79 0.70 -18.66
N LYS A 41 -23.76 0.52 -17.76
CA LYS A 41 -23.55 0.36 -16.31
C LYS A 41 -23.81 -1.07 -15.88
N TYR A 42 -23.09 -1.53 -14.85
CA TYR A 42 -23.29 -2.81 -14.19
C TYR A 42 -23.46 -2.62 -12.66
N PRO A 43 -24.13 -3.57 -11.99
CA PRO A 43 -24.29 -3.64 -10.54
C PRO A 43 -23.11 -3.18 -9.68
N LEU A 44 -21.93 -3.76 -9.93
CA LEU A 44 -20.75 -3.58 -9.10
C LEU A 44 -19.86 -2.42 -9.57
N ASP A 45 -20.37 -1.55 -10.44
CA ASP A 45 -19.60 -0.39 -10.89
C ASP A 45 -19.34 0.58 -9.75
N LEU A 46 -20.19 0.66 -8.72
CA LEU A 46 -20.03 1.56 -7.57
C LEU A 46 -19.80 3.04 -7.98
N VAL A 47 -20.47 3.48 -9.06
CA VAL A 47 -20.29 4.83 -9.65
C VAL A 47 -20.66 5.97 -8.69
N GLU A 48 -21.52 5.69 -7.72
CA GLU A 48 -21.94 6.66 -6.69
C GLU A 48 -20.84 6.90 -5.64
N ILE A 49 -19.88 5.97 -5.50
CA ILE A 49 -18.72 6.14 -4.62
C ILE A 49 -17.55 6.74 -5.40
N VAL A 50 -17.17 6.10 -6.50
CA VAL A 50 -16.05 6.54 -7.34
C VAL A 50 -16.50 6.52 -8.80
N PRO A 51 -16.30 7.61 -9.58
CA PRO A 51 -16.61 7.59 -10.99
C PRO A 51 -15.92 6.44 -11.75
N LEU A 52 -16.56 5.97 -12.82
CA LEU A 52 -16.01 4.96 -13.72
C LEU A 52 -16.17 5.42 -15.16
N THR A 53 -15.06 5.44 -15.89
CA THR A 53 -15.05 5.79 -17.32
C THR A 53 -14.65 4.57 -18.12
N ARG A 54 -15.46 4.22 -19.13
CA ARG A 54 -15.19 3.15 -20.07
C ARG A 54 -14.98 3.75 -21.46
N THR A 55 -13.73 3.71 -21.90
CA THR A 55 -13.29 3.96 -23.27
C THR A 55 -12.82 2.65 -23.90
N VAL A 56 -12.76 2.60 -25.23
CA VAL A 56 -12.22 1.44 -25.97
C VAL A 56 -10.83 1.07 -25.42
N ASP A 57 -9.94 2.05 -25.24
CA ASP A 57 -8.59 1.84 -24.71
C ASP A 57 -8.60 1.23 -23.30
N THR A 58 -9.41 1.75 -22.38
CA THR A 58 -9.51 1.21 -21.01
C THR A 58 -10.09 -0.20 -20.98
N ILE A 59 -11.03 -0.51 -21.89
CA ILE A 59 -11.65 -1.84 -21.99
C ILE A 59 -10.61 -2.86 -22.49
N GLN A 60 -9.86 -2.50 -23.53
CA GLN A 60 -8.79 -3.35 -24.09
C GLN A 60 -7.66 -3.56 -23.08
N GLN A 61 -7.25 -2.50 -22.38
CA GLN A 61 -6.24 -2.60 -21.34
C GLN A 61 -6.71 -3.51 -20.19
N ALA A 62 -7.94 -3.35 -19.71
CA ALA A 62 -8.51 -4.22 -18.69
C ALA A 62 -8.53 -5.70 -19.13
N ALA A 63 -8.89 -5.98 -20.38
CA ALA A 63 -8.86 -7.35 -20.89
C ALA A 63 -7.43 -7.93 -20.90
N LYS A 64 -6.45 -7.13 -21.32
CA LYS A 64 -5.03 -7.48 -21.35
C LYS A 64 -4.46 -7.73 -19.95
N ASP A 65 -4.84 -6.92 -18.97
CA ASP A 65 -4.35 -7.01 -17.60
C ASP A 65 -4.73 -8.33 -16.90
N ILE A 66 -5.77 -9.00 -17.37
CA ILE A 66 -6.22 -10.31 -16.84
C ILE A 66 -5.88 -11.49 -17.76
N GLU A 67 -5.00 -11.31 -18.75
CA GLU A 67 -4.49 -12.42 -19.58
C GLU A 67 -3.43 -13.25 -18.85
N ASN A 68 -2.62 -12.62 -17.98
CA ASN A 68 -1.62 -13.30 -17.17
C ASN A 68 -2.26 -13.89 -15.90
N ASP A 69 -2.06 -15.17 -15.63
CA ASP A 69 -2.66 -15.84 -14.46
C ASP A 69 -2.29 -15.20 -13.12
N THR A 70 -1.03 -14.78 -12.94
CA THR A 70 -0.60 -14.11 -11.70
C THR A 70 -1.32 -12.77 -11.52
N ASP A 71 -1.36 -11.94 -12.55
CA ASP A 71 -2.03 -10.64 -12.49
C ASP A 71 -3.54 -10.78 -12.34
N LYS A 72 -4.13 -11.71 -13.09
CA LYS A 72 -5.56 -12.08 -12.99
C LYS A 72 -5.94 -12.42 -11.54
N LEU A 73 -5.09 -13.18 -10.84
CA LEU A 73 -5.29 -13.52 -9.43
C LEU A 73 -5.09 -12.30 -8.51
N VAL A 74 -4.05 -11.48 -8.72
CA VAL A 74 -3.84 -10.25 -7.93
C VAL A 74 -5.06 -9.33 -8.03
N TYR A 75 -5.59 -9.08 -9.23
CA TYR A 75 -6.81 -8.29 -9.40
C TYR A 75 -8.03 -8.90 -8.73
N ALA A 76 -8.07 -10.22 -8.56
CA ALA A 76 -9.18 -10.90 -7.91
C ALA A 76 -9.21 -10.70 -6.40
N PHE A 77 -8.04 -10.56 -5.75
CA PHE A 77 -7.95 -10.17 -4.32
C PHE A 77 -8.52 -8.78 -4.05
N PHE A 78 -8.72 -7.97 -5.10
CA PHE A 78 -9.28 -6.63 -5.02
C PHE A 78 -10.65 -6.54 -5.70
N TRP A 79 -11.36 -7.66 -5.87
CA TRP A 79 -12.68 -7.65 -6.52
C TRP A 79 -13.69 -8.64 -5.93
N PHE A 80 -14.97 -8.33 -6.12
CA PHE A 80 -16.07 -9.09 -5.51
C PHE A 80 -16.17 -10.53 -6.03
N ALA A 81 -16.53 -11.42 -5.10
CA ALA A 81 -16.87 -12.81 -5.35
C ALA A 81 -18.34 -13.09 -4.99
N LYS A 82 -19.05 -13.81 -5.85
CA LYS A 82 -20.44 -14.23 -5.59
C LYS A 82 -20.46 -15.75 -5.43
N VAL A 83 -20.37 -16.24 -4.19
CA VAL A 83 -20.18 -17.67 -3.88
C VAL A 83 -21.40 -18.30 -3.21
N ASP A 84 -22.05 -17.59 -2.30
CA ASP A 84 -23.23 -18.09 -1.59
C ASP A 84 -24.33 -17.04 -1.43
N SER A 85 -25.45 -17.42 -0.82
CA SER A 85 -26.62 -16.54 -0.63
C SER A 85 -26.34 -15.32 0.25
N VAL A 86 -25.30 -15.34 1.10
CA VAL A 86 -24.88 -14.15 1.87
C VAL A 86 -24.26 -13.15 0.91
N ASP A 87 -23.36 -13.60 0.04
CA ASP A 87 -22.77 -12.75 -0.99
C ASP A 87 -23.83 -12.19 -1.95
N GLU A 88 -24.80 -13.01 -2.37
CA GLU A 88 -25.87 -12.54 -3.26
C GLU A 88 -26.69 -11.43 -2.62
N LEU A 89 -27.08 -11.60 -1.34
CA LEU A 89 -27.87 -10.62 -0.60
C LEU A 89 -27.10 -9.31 -0.39
N ALA A 90 -25.81 -9.39 -0.04
CA ALA A 90 -24.99 -8.21 0.16
C ALA A 90 -24.71 -7.47 -1.16
N ILE A 91 -24.48 -8.19 -2.26
CA ILE A 91 -24.34 -7.60 -3.60
C ILE A 91 -25.65 -6.94 -4.05
N GLU A 92 -26.81 -7.54 -3.79
CA GLU A 92 -28.11 -6.90 -4.03
C GLU A 92 -28.27 -5.61 -3.22
N CYS A 93 -27.75 -5.56 -1.98
CA CYS A 93 -27.70 -4.31 -1.22
C CYS A 93 -26.85 -3.25 -1.92
N ILE A 94 -25.69 -3.62 -2.48
CA ILE A 94 -24.84 -2.71 -3.28
C ILE A 94 -25.60 -2.19 -4.50
N GLU A 95 -26.28 -3.06 -5.24
CA GLU A 95 -27.09 -2.71 -6.42
C GLU A 95 -28.18 -1.67 -6.11
N ASN A 96 -28.71 -1.71 -4.89
CA ASN A 96 -29.71 -0.78 -4.38
C ASN A 96 -29.10 0.45 -3.67
N ASN A 97 -27.81 0.72 -3.84
CA ASN A 97 -27.05 1.78 -3.18
C ASN A 97 -27.07 1.71 -1.64
N GLN A 98 -27.23 0.51 -1.08
CA GLN A 98 -27.22 0.24 0.37
C GLN A 98 -25.86 -0.31 0.81
N VAL A 99 -24.79 0.39 0.45
CA VAL A 99 -23.38 -0.02 0.68
C VAL A 99 -23.10 -0.34 2.15
N GLN A 100 -23.61 0.48 3.07
CA GLN A 100 -23.43 0.26 4.51
C GLN A 100 -24.04 -1.08 4.96
N LYS A 101 -25.23 -1.43 4.45
CA LYS A 101 -25.86 -2.72 4.78
C LYS A 101 -25.12 -3.90 4.20
N ALA A 102 -24.57 -3.75 2.99
CA ALA A 102 -23.74 -4.79 2.40
C ALA A 102 -22.51 -5.09 3.27
N PHE A 103 -21.81 -4.05 3.74
CA PHE A 103 -20.72 -4.19 4.69
C PHE A 103 -21.17 -4.90 5.98
N GLU A 104 -22.27 -4.46 6.59
CA GLU A 104 -22.80 -5.04 7.84
C GLU A 104 -23.15 -6.54 7.69
N ILE A 105 -23.66 -6.97 6.53
CA ILE A 105 -23.97 -8.37 6.28
C ILE A 105 -22.71 -9.23 6.37
N TRP A 106 -21.64 -8.84 5.67
CA TRP A 106 -20.38 -9.59 5.71
C TRP A 106 -19.70 -9.49 7.08
N ASP A 107 -19.69 -8.30 7.67
CA ASP A 107 -19.09 -8.06 8.98
C ASP A 107 -19.74 -8.93 10.07
N GLN A 108 -21.08 -9.03 10.08
CA GLN A 108 -21.79 -9.92 11.01
C GLN A 108 -21.44 -11.40 10.80
N GLN A 109 -21.28 -11.85 9.55
CA GLN A 109 -20.88 -13.24 9.30
C GLN A 109 -19.43 -13.49 9.73
N ILE A 110 -18.52 -12.56 9.47
CA ILE A 110 -17.12 -12.69 9.87
C ILE A 110 -17.01 -12.71 11.40
N ASN A 111 -17.65 -11.76 12.09
CA ASN A 111 -17.64 -11.70 13.55
C ASN A 111 -18.26 -12.95 14.22
N LYS A 112 -19.27 -13.55 13.60
CA LYS A 112 -19.91 -14.78 14.11
C LYS A 112 -19.04 -16.02 13.95
N ASN A 113 -18.27 -16.11 12.85
CA ASN A 113 -17.51 -17.32 12.51
C ASN A 113 -16.00 -17.19 12.83
N GLY A 114 -15.49 -15.98 13.08
CA GLY A 114 -14.09 -15.72 13.36
C GLY A 114 -13.18 -16.26 12.26
N ASN A 115 -12.26 -17.14 12.63
CA ASN A 115 -11.31 -17.76 11.70
C ASN A 115 -11.98 -18.73 10.70
N ASP A 116 -13.19 -19.23 11.00
CA ASP A 116 -13.94 -20.11 10.09
C ASP A 116 -14.81 -19.33 9.08
N ALA A 117 -14.71 -18.00 9.07
CA ALA A 117 -15.41 -17.17 8.09
C ALA A 117 -14.98 -17.53 6.66
N LYS A 118 -15.94 -17.57 5.72
CA LYS A 118 -15.64 -17.90 4.33
C LYS A 118 -14.75 -16.84 3.69
N PHE A 119 -13.86 -17.29 2.81
CA PHE A 119 -13.00 -16.40 2.03
C PHE A 119 -13.80 -15.33 1.26
N SER A 120 -14.98 -15.68 0.69
CA SER A 120 -15.75 -14.72 -0.11
C SER A 120 -16.31 -13.58 0.72
N TRP A 121 -16.69 -13.83 1.98
CA TRP A 121 -17.15 -12.78 2.89
C TRP A 121 -16.02 -11.82 3.23
N ARG A 122 -14.83 -12.35 3.55
CA ARG A 122 -13.64 -11.54 3.81
C ARG A 122 -13.22 -10.74 2.58
N LEU A 123 -13.20 -11.39 1.40
CA LEU A 123 -12.85 -10.74 0.13
C LEU A 123 -13.81 -9.59 -0.17
N ASN A 124 -15.10 -9.83 -0.05
CA ASN A 124 -16.10 -8.80 -0.33
C ASN A 124 -16.08 -7.66 0.71
N ARG A 125 -15.90 -7.97 2.00
CA ARG A 125 -15.74 -6.95 3.06
C ARG A 125 -14.48 -6.12 2.80
N ALA A 126 -13.35 -6.74 2.47
CA ALA A 126 -12.12 -6.04 2.10
C ALA A 126 -12.35 -5.05 0.94
N VAL A 127 -12.96 -5.52 -0.16
CA VAL A 127 -13.22 -4.69 -1.34
C VAL A 127 -14.12 -3.51 -0.98
N ILE A 128 -15.24 -3.73 -0.30
CA ILE A 128 -16.14 -2.62 0.03
C ILE A 128 -15.52 -1.66 1.05
N SER A 129 -14.72 -2.16 2.00
CA SER A 129 -13.97 -1.34 2.94
C SER A 129 -12.95 -0.44 2.23
N LEU A 130 -12.27 -0.92 1.19
CA LEU A 130 -11.36 -0.09 0.39
C LEU A 130 -12.09 0.98 -0.44
N PHE A 131 -13.31 0.71 -0.89
CA PHE A 131 -14.16 1.77 -1.46
C PHE A 131 -14.61 2.78 -0.40
N ARG A 132 -14.97 2.30 0.79
CA ARG A 132 -15.48 3.13 1.89
C ARG A 132 -14.40 3.99 2.53
N CYS A 133 -13.14 3.54 2.56
CA CYS A 133 -12.04 4.30 3.14
C CYS A 133 -11.75 5.61 2.42
N GLN A 134 -12.36 5.85 1.25
CA GLN A 134 -12.19 7.05 0.44
C GLN A 134 -13.42 7.98 0.44
N ILE A 135 -14.47 7.65 1.19
CA ILE A 135 -15.68 8.47 1.21
C ILE A 135 -15.40 9.75 1.99
N SER A 136 -15.27 10.87 1.27
CA SER A 136 -14.91 12.20 1.78
C SER A 136 -13.43 12.30 2.18
N ASN A 137 -13.06 11.77 3.35
CA ASN A 137 -11.69 11.76 3.87
C ASN A 137 -11.21 10.33 4.01
N PHE A 138 -9.88 10.13 4.07
CA PHE A 138 -9.33 8.81 4.31
C PHE A 138 -9.76 8.25 5.68
N SER A 139 -10.40 7.09 5.67
CA SER A 139 -10.81 6.40 6.90
C SER A 139 -9.89 5.22 7.20
N THR A 140 -8.99 5.43 8.18
CA THR A 140 -8.08 4.41 8.71
C THR A 140 -8.82 3.17 9.19
N GLU A 141 -9.96 3.31 9.88
CA GLU A 141 -10.76 2.17 10.37
C GLU A 141 -11.22 1.24 9.22
N ASN A 142 -11.74 1.83 8.13
CA ASN A 142 -12.14 1.03 6.97
C ASN A 142 -10.92 0.39 6.30
N PHE A 143 -9.79 1.10 6.25
CA PHE A 143 -8.58 0.58 5.64
C PHE A 143 -7.94 -0.55 6.45
N GLU A 144 -7.86 -0.41 7.78
CA GLU A 144 -7.45 -1.45 8.72
C GLU A 144 -8.30 -2.71 8.55
N SER A 145 -9.64 -2.57 8.51
CA SER A 145 -10.55 -3.70 8.26
C SER A 145 -10.28 -4.39 6.92
N ALA A 146 -9.93 -3.63 5.88
CA ALA A 146 -9.58 -4.21 4.60
C ALA A 146 -8.24 -4.97 4.63
N LEU A 147 -7.24 -4.43 5.32
CA LEU A 147 -5.93 -5.05 5.44
C LEU A 147 -5.95 -6.29 6.33
N GLU A 148 -6.75 -6.31 7.40
CA GLU A 148 -7.01 -7.50 8.18
C GLU A 148 -7.51 -8.64 7.27
N ASP A 149 -8.57 -8.40 6.49
CA ASP A 149 -9.14 -9.41 5.61
C ASP A 149 -8.17 -9.84 4.52
N LEU A 150 -7.43 -8.91 3.91
CA LEU A 150 -6.39 -9.23 2.93
C LEU A 150 -5.26 -10.08 3.54
N GLY A 151 -4.90 -9.88 4.80
CA GLY A 151 -3.96 -10.71 5.53
C GLY A 151 -4.41 -12.17 5.57
N TYR A 152 -5.65 -12.42 6.05
CA TYR A 152 -6.24 -13.77 6.06
C TYR A 152 -6.42 -14.35 4.65
N LEU A 153 -6.76 -13.53 3.66
CA LEU A 153 -6.95 -13.98 2.28
C LEU A 153 -5.63 -14.40 1.62
N THR A 154 -4.56 -13.64 1.84
CA THR A 154 -3.23 -13.90 1.27
C THR A 154 -2.46 -14.98 2.02
N ASP A 155 -2.98 -15.41 3.18
CA ASP A 155 -2.50 -16.55 3.93
C ASP A 155 -3.47 -17.74 3.94
N ASP A 156 -4.35 -17.79 4.93
CA ASP A 156 -5.20 -18.93 5.24
C ASP A 156 -6.12 -19.32 4.07
N HIS A 157 -6.63 -18.34 3.32
CA HIS A 157 -7.58 -18.57 2.23
C HIS A 157 -6.99 -18.44 0.82
N PHE A 158 -5.67 -18.39 0.67
CA PHE A 158 -5.06 -18.16 -0.64
C PHE A 158 -5.51 -19.17 -1.70
N GLN A 159 -5.56 -20.45 -1.31
CA GLN A 159 -6.00 -21.53 -2.21
C GLN A 159 -7.49 -21.44 -2.55
N ASP A 160 -8.33 -20.95 -1.63
CA ASP A 160 -9.76 -20.79 -1.88
C ASP A 160 -10.01 -19.69 -2.93
N VAL A 161 -9.31 -18.55 -2.82
CA VAL A 161 -9.35 -17.49 -3.83
C VAL A 161 -8.84 -17.99 -5.17
N GLN A 162 -7.71 -18.73 -5.18
CA GLN A 162 -7.17 -19.31 -6.41
C GLN A 162 -8.16 -20.28 -7.08
N ARG A 163 -8.79 -21.18 -6.30
CA ARG A 163 -9.80 -22.11 -6.81
C ARG A 163 -11.05 -21.39 -7.30
N PHE A 164 -11.45 -20.29 -6.65
CA PHE A 164 -12.56 -19.47 -7.11
C PHE A 164 -12.29 -18.86 -8.49
N VAL A 165 -11.09 -18.33 -8.71
CA VAL A 165 -10.71 -17.65 -9.97
C VAL A 165 -10.47 -18.63 -11.12
N PHE A 166 -9.81 -19.77 -10.86
CA PHE A 166 -9.34 -20.68 -11.90
C PHE A 166 -10.07 -22.02 -11.95
N GLY A 167 -10.97 -22.30 -11.00
CA GLY A 167 -11.56 -23.62 -10.79
C GLY A 167 -10.54 -24.64 -10.27
N GLU A 168 -10.80 -25.92 -10.56
CA GLU A 168 -9.94 -27.06 -10.19
C GLU A 168 -8.65 -27.17 -11.03
N ASN A 169 -8.27 -26.11 -11.75
CA ASN A 169 -7.06 -26.10 -12.55
C ASN A 169 -5.83 -25.99 -11.64
N ASN A 170 -4.95 -26.98 -11.68
CA ASN A 170 -3.68 -27.02 -10.94
C ASN A 170 -2.64 -26.06 -11.55
N LEU A 171 -2.92 -24.77 -11.56
CA LEU A 171 -1.97 -23.73 -11.93
C LEU A 171 -0.93 -23.60 -10.81
N LYS A 172 0.35 -23.67 -11.19
CA LYS A 172 1.46 -23.36 -10.29
C LYS A 172 1.66 -21.85 -10.26
N ILE A 173 0.86 -21.16 -9.46
CA ILE A 173 1.04 -19.74 -9.18
C ILE A 173 1.95 -19.58 -7.97
N ASP A 174 2.94 -18.69 -8.08
CA ASP A 174 3.83 -18.35 -6.99
C ASP A 174 3.11 -17.43 -5.99
N ARG A 175 2.73 -18.00 -4.84
CA ARG A 175 2.07 -17.27 -3.75
C ARG A 175 2.92 -16.11 -3.23
N GLU A 176 4.24 -16.28 -3.14
CA GLU A 176 5.13 -15.21 -2.67
C GLU A 176 5.13 -14.04 -3.66
N GLN A 177 5.16 -14.34 -4.96
CA GLN A 177 5.07 -13.31 -6.00
C GLN A 177 3.73 -12.55 -5.94
N VAL A 178 2.62 -13.24 -5.75
CA VAL A 178 1.28 -12.62 -5.62
C VAL A 178 1.23 -11.73 -4.39
N ASN A 179 1.69 -12.20 -3.23
CA ASN A 179 1.68 -11.44 -1.98
C ASN A 179 2.55 -10.17 -2.08
N LYS A 180 3.70 -10.23 -2.76
CA LYS A 180 4.53 -9.05 -3.04
C LYS A 180 3.80 -8.03 -3.90
N LYS A 181 3.14 -8.47 -4.98
CA LYS A 181 2.34 -7.56 -5.84
C LYS A 181 1.19 -6.91 -5.06
N ILE A 182 0.48 -7.66 -4.24
CA ILE A 182 -0.59 -7.11 -3.38
C ILE A 182 -0.02 -6.06 -2.43
N SER A 183 1.11 -6.35 -1.78
CA SER A 183 1.79 -5.43 -0.86
C SER A 183 2.23 -4.14 -1.57
N ASP A 184 2.76 -4.28 -2.78
CA ASP A 184 3.20 -3.15 -3.61
C ASP A 184 2.05 -2.22 -3.97
N GLU A 185 0.88 -2.78 -4.26
CA GLU A 185 -0.31 -2.00 -4.55
C GLU A 185 -0.87 -1.28 -3.32
N ILE A 186 -0.81 -1.91 -2.15
CA ILE A 186 -1.20 -1.30 -0.87
C ILE A 186 -0.27 -0.11 -0.58
N ILE A 187 1.06 -0.30 -0.65
CA ILE A 187 2.06 0.75 -0.41
C ILE A 187 1.88 1.90 -1.42
N SER A 188 1.75 1.57 -2.71
CA SER A 188 1.55 2.53 -3.79
C SER A 188 0.27 3.34 -3.57
N PHE A 189 -0.80 2.70 -3.10
CA PHE A 189 -2.04 3.39 -2.79
C PHE A 189 -1.87 4.38 -1.63
N VAL A 190 -1.27 3.96 -0.52
CA VAL A 190 -1.07 4.83 0.64
C VAL A 190 -0.16 6.01 0.29
N GLY A 191 0.92 5.75 -0.46
CA GLY A 191 1.91 6.77 -0.83
C GLY A 191 1.39 7.89 -1.76
N ILE A 192 0.21 7.74 -2.36
CA ILE A 192 -0.42 8.80 -3.17
C ILE A 192 -1.50 9.59 -2.41
N LEU A 193 -1.78 9.26 -1.15
CA LEU A 193 -2.78 9.97 -0.34
C LEU A 193 -2.22 11.31 0.13
N GLU A 194 -2.93 12.40 -0.17
CA GLU A 194 -2.53 13.75 0.25
C GLU A 194 -2.51 13.92 1.77
N GLU A 195 -3.41 13.24 2.48
CA GLU A 195 -3.52 13.31 3.95
C GLU A 195 -2.37 12.59 4.68
N GLN A 196 -1.58 11.76 3.99
CA GLN A 196 -0.45 10.99 4.55
C GLN A 196 -0.78 10.32 5.90
N PRO A 197 -1.84 9.48 5.97
CA PRO A 197 -2.34 8.92 7.24
C PRO A 197 -1.34 8.03 7.98
N TYR A 198 -0.27 7.60 7.30
CA TYR A 198 0.77 6.71 7.80
C TYR A 198 2.16 7.35 7.82
N GLY A 199 2.22 8.69 7.80
CA GLY A 199 3.47 9.44 7.74
C GLY A 199 3.96 9.67 6.30
N GLU A 200 4.95 10.55 6.16
CA GLU A 200 5.52 10.92 4.84
C GLU A 200 6.12 9.70 4.13
N TYR A 201 6.72 8.79 4.91
CA TYR A 201 7.39 7.59 4.41
C TYR A 201 6.51 6.34 4.47
N CYS A 202 5.23 6.51 4.84
CA CYS A 202 4.23 5.45 4.97
C CYS A 202 4.62 4.35 5.98
N ILE A 203 5.53 4.60 6.91
CA ILE A 203 6.09 3.57 7.79
C ILE A 203 5.04 3.10 8.81
N GLY A 204 4.14 4.00 9.23
CA GLY A 204 3.03 3.65 10.12
C GLY A 204 2.13 2.54 9.56
N LEU A 205 2.15 2.31 8.24
CA LEU A 205 1.42 1.23 7.56
C LEU A 205 1.82 -0.15 8.08
N LEU A 206 3.04 -0.32 8.61
CA LEU A 206 3.52 -1.59 9.15
C LEU A 206 2.62 -2.13 10.26
N ASN A 207 1.99 -1.25 11.04
CA ASN A 207 1.07 -1.62 12.11
C ASN A 207 -0.18 -2.33 11.57
N GLU A 208 -0.59 -2.05 10.34
CA GLU A 208 -1.76 -2.64 9.68
C GLU A 208 -1.49 -4.02 9.08
N PHE A 209 -0.21 -4.39 8.94
CA PHE A 209 0.16 -5.69 8.35
C PHE A 209 0.08 -6.84 9.36
N TRP A 210 -0.47 -6.64 10.56
CA TRP A 210 -0.49 -7.62 11.64
C TRP A 210 -1.12 -8.97 11.25
N ALA A 211 -2.13 -8.99 10.37
CA ALA A 211 -2.80 -10.21 9.91
C ALA A 211 -2.06 -10.94 8.78
N PHE A 212 -1.04 -10.33 8.17
CA PHE A 212 -0.27 -10.94 7.10
C PHE A 212 0.81 -11.90 7.63
N SER A 213 1.25 -12.81 6.76
CA SER A 213 2.35 -13.73 7.06
C SER A 213 3.65 -12.99 7.40
N SER A 214 4.53 -13.61 8.20
CA SER A 214 5.84 -13.04 8.55
C SER A 214 6.67 -12.68 7.32
N SER A 215 6.69 -13.53 6.30
CA SER A 215 7.40 -13.27 5.04
C SER A 215 6.88 -12.03 4.29
N THR A 216 5.58 -11.75 4.38
CA THR A 216 4.99 -10.57 3.75
C THR A 216 5.33 -9.31 4.56
N LYS A 217 5.28 -9.39 5.89
CA LYS A 217 5.73 -8.32 6.80
C LYS A 217 7.19 -7.96 6.55
N ASP A 218 8.09 -8.95 6.52
CA ASP A 218 9.52 -8.74 6.26
C ASP A 218 9.78 -8.03 4.92
N TYR A 219 8.99 -8.37 3.89
CA TYR A 219 9.06 -7.74 2.58
C TYR A 219 8.64 -6.26 2.63
N VAL A 220 7.51 -5.96 3.28
CA VAL A 220 6.99 -4.59 3.42
C VAL A 220 7.92 -3.73 4.27
N GLU A 221 8.40 -4.26 5.41
CA GLU A 221 9.42 -3.60 6.25
C GLU A 221 10.65 -3.23 5.45
N THR A 222 11.21 -4.20 4.72
CA THR A 222 12.40 -3.96 3.89
C THR A 222 12.14 -2.86 2.85
N LYS A 223 10.94 -2.87 2.24
CA LYS A 223 10.58 -1.93 1.19
C LYS A 223 10.37 -0.51 1.70
N LEU A 224 9.75 -0.34 2.87
CA LEU A 224 9.50 0.97 3.48
C LEU A 224 10.77 1.54 4.15
N PHE A 225 11.58 0.71 4.81
CA PHE A 225 12.77 1.17 5.50
C PHE A 225 13.95 1.48 4.56
N ALA A 226 14.10 0.77 3.44
CA ALA A 226 15.22 0.97 2.52
C ALA A 226 15.41 2.44 2.06
N PRO A 227 14.39 3.16 1.56
CA PRO A 227 14.55 4.57 1.18
C PRO A 227 14.90 5.47 2.36
N CYS A 228 14.29 5.22 3.53
CA CYS A 228 14.53 5.98 4.75
C CYS A 228 15.99 5.85 5.22
N ILE A 229 16.50 4.61 5.30
CA ILE A 229 17.88 4.32 5.65
C ILE A 229 18.83 5.01 4.67
N ASN A 230 18.58 4.88 3.37
CA ASN A 230 19.43 5.48 2.34
C ASN A 230 19.52 7.01 2.46
N GLN A 231 18.40 7.68 2.74
CA GLN A 231 18.34 9.12 2.92
C GLN A 231 19.15 9.57 4.15
N ILE A 232 19.03 8.85 5.27
CA ILE A 232 19.80 9.13 6.48
C ILE A 232 21.29 8.87 6.25
N GLU A 233 21.65 7.74 5.64
CA GLU A 233 23.04 7.42 5.28
C GLU A 233 23.66 8.51 4.40
N THR A 234 22.90 9.00 3.41
CA THR A 234 23.33 10.08 2.52
C THR A 234 23.55 11.39 3.30
N ALA A 235 22.65 11.74 4.21
CA ALA A 235 22.79 12.92 5.07
C ALA A 235 24.01 12.82 5.99
N ILE A 236 24.26 11.64 6.57
CA ILE A 236 25.44 11.36 7.40
C ILE A 236 26.72 11.50 6.56
N GLN A 237 26.78 10.91 5.37
CA GLN A 237 27.95 10.99 4.49
C GLN A 237 28.25 12.44 4.08
N LYS A 238 27.21 13.20 3.70
CA LYS A 238 27.33 14.63 3.40
C LYS A 238 27.87 15.40 4.61
N SER A 239 27.37 15.12 5.81
CA SER A 239 27.84 15.75 7.04
C SER A 239 29.32 15.45 7.33
N GLN A 240 29.73 14.18 7.18
CA GLN A 240 31.11 13.76 7.38
C GLN A 240 32.06 14.48 6.43
N GLN A 241 31.71 14.57 5.14
CA GLN A 241 32.50 15.29 4.14
C GLN A 241 32.66 16.78 4.48
N LEU A 242 31.58 17.45 4.89
CA LEU A 242 31.61 18.87 5.25
C LEU A 242 32.42 19.15 6.51
N ARG A 243 32.35 18.27 7.51
CA ARG A 243 33.12 18.41 8.75
C ARG A 243 34.62 18.25 8.50
N ASP A 244 35.00 17.31 7.64
CA ASP A 244 36.39 16.98 7.36
C ASP A 244 37.05 18.00 6.39
N ASP A 245 36.29 18.89 5.76
CA ASP A 245 36.80 20.01 4.94
C ASP A 245 37.26 21.19 5.81
N GLU A 246 38.58 21.39 5.86
CA GLU A 246 39.25 22.47 6.60
C GLU A 246 38.89 23.88 6.10
N ASN A 247 38.44 24.03 4.85
CA ASN A 247 38.11 25.32 4.23
C ASN A 247 36.64 25.70 4.34
N SER A 248 35.79 24.88 4.97
CA SER A 248 34.38 25.22 5.14
C SER A 248 34.23 26.35 6.18
N SER A 249 34.22 27.60 5.70
CA SER A 249 33.91 28.80 6.49
C SER A 249 32.46 28.81 7.03
N SER A 250 31.72 27.74 6.78
CA SER A 250 30.30 27.58 7.03
C SER A 250 30.04 26.18 7.55
N ILE A 251 30.43 25.91 8.80
CA ILE A 251 29.68 24.93 9.60
C ILE A 251 28.31 25.56 9.84
N ASN A 252 27.42 25.41 8.86
CA ASN A 252 26.02 25.77 9.03
C ASN A 252 25.38 24.72 9.95
N GLN A 253 24.38 25.15 10.74
CA GLN A 253 23.71 24.35 11.79
C GLN A 253 23.48 22.88 11.36
N TYR A 254 24.33 21.98 11.87
CA TYR A 254 24.28 20.52 11.71
C TYR A 254 24.69 19.93 10.34
N ASN A 255 25.40 20.65 9.47
CA ASN A 255 25.91 20.11 8.19
C ASN A 255 24.85 19.39 7.31
N GLY A 256 23.59 19.80 7.39
CA GLY A 256 22.48 19.19 6.66
C GLY A 256 21.80 18.00 7.37
N LEU A 257 22.28 17.55 8.53
CA LEU A 257 21.62 16.48 9.31
C LEU A 257 20.21 16.86 9.75
N LYS A 258 19.95 18.16 9.95
CA LYS A 258 18.61 18.67 10.27
C LYS A 258 17.57 18.33 9.20
N GLU A 259 17.99 18.13 7.94
CA GLU A 259 17.11 17.77 6.82
C GLU A 259 16.43 16.41 7.01
N VAL A 260 16.97 15.54 7.88
CA VAL A 260 16.42 14.20 8.16
C VAL A 260 15.96 14.02 9.61
N GLU A 261 15.90 15.10 10.40
CA GLU A 261 15.53 15.04 11.82
C GLU A 261 14.10 14.52 12.03
N ASP A 262 13.14 14.99 11.23
CA ASP A 262 11.74 14.53 11.27
C ASP A 262 11.63 13.05 10.90
N LEU A 263 12.36 12.60 9.88
CA LEU A 263 12.43 11.19 9.50
C LEU A 263 13.01 10.32 10.64
N ILE A 264 14.03 10.81 11.35
CA ILE A 264 14.58 10.09 12.51
C ILE A 264 13.51 9.89 13.58
N TYR A 265 12.68 10.90 13.86
CA TYR A 265 11.58 10.76 14.80
C TYR A 265 10.52 9.75 14.33
N GLU A 266 10.21 9.71 13.03
CA GLU A 266 9.26 8.74 12.47
C GLU A 266 9.77 7.30 12.58
N ILE A 267 11.06 7.05 12.31
CA ILE A 267 11.62 5.68 12.37
C ILE A 267 11.96 5.21 13.78
N ASP A 268 12.09 6.10 14.77
CA ASP A 268 12.48 5.75 16.15
C ASP A 268 11.47 4.80 16.83
N GLU A 269 10.18 4.90 16.46
CA GLU A 269 9.14 3.97 16.90
C GLU A 269 9.48 2.51 16.55
N PHE A 270 10.27 2.29 15.51
CA PHE A 270 10.68 0.97 15.01
C PHE A 270 12.10 0.58 15.42
N SER A 271 12.66 1.22 16.46
CA SER A 271 14.02 0.97 16.96
C SER A 271 14.26 -0.42 17.56
N GLU A 272 13.21 -1.25 17.72
CA GLU A 272 13.37 -2.69 17.99
C GLU A 272 14.01 -3.43 16.80
N ASN A 273 13.85 -2.92 15.58
CA ASN A 273 14.53 -3.42 14.40
C ASN A 273 16.01 -3.00 14.45
N TYR A 274 16.93 -3.98 14.48
CA TYR A 274 18.37 -3.73 14.59
C TYR A 274 18.92 -2.80 13.49
N LYS A 275 18.40 -2.87 12.25
CA LYS A 275 18.88 -2.00 11.17
C LYS A 275 18.50 -0.53 11.43
N ILE A 276 17.27 -0.31 11.91
CA ILE A 276 16.76 1.00 12.28
C ILE A 276 17.52 1.55 13.50
N GLN A 277 17.70 0.73 14.53
CA GLN A 277 18.50 1.11 15.69
C GLN A 277 19.93 1.50 15.30
N ASN A 278 20.55 0.75 14.40
CA ASN A 278 21.91 1.04 13.95
C ASN A 278 22.00 2.39 13.24
N ILE A 279 21.11 2.68 12.29
CA ILE A 279 21.15 3.94 11.53
C ILE A 279 20.84 5.16 12.41
N ILE A 280 19.92 5.03 13.38
CA ILE A 280 19.63 6.08 14.38
C ILE A 280 20.89 6.37 15.23
N ASN A 281 21.59 5.32 15.67
CA ASN A 281 22.83 5.46 16.43
C ASN A 281 23.93 6.14 15.61
N GLU A 282 24.07 5.80 14.32
CA GLU A 282 25.03 6.43 13.42
C GLU A 282 24.71 7.92 13.23
N TYR A 283 23.44 8.26 13.02
CA TYR A 283 22.97 9.65 12.96
C TYR A 283 23.32 10.42 14.23
N ALA A 284 22.95 9.89 15.41
CA ALA A 284 23.21 10.55 16.69
C ALA A 284 24.71 10.75 16.95
N ASN A 285 25.53 9.77 16.58
CA ASN A 285 26.99 9.87 16.69
C ASN A 285 27.55 10.98 15.79
N GLU A 286 27.03 11.13 14.58
CA GLU A 286 27.46 12.18 13.65
C GLU A 286 27.05 13.58 14.14
N VAL A 287 25.82 13.75 14.64
CA VAL A 287 25.36 14.99 15.29
C VAL A 287 26.29 15.38 16.46
N ARG A 288 26.65 14.41 17.31
CA ARG A 288 27.57 14.62 18.43
C ARG A 288 28.95 15.07 17.95
N ARG A 289 29.51 14.44 16.92
CA ARG A 289 30.83 14.79 16.37
C ARG A 289 30.85 16.20 15.79
N CYS A 290 29.83 16.59 15.04
CA CYS A 290 29.70 17.95 14.50
C CYS A 290 29.64 19.01 15.62
N SER A 291 28.90 18.72 16.69
CA SER A 291 28.80 19.62 17.85
C SER A 291 30.15 19.82 18.55
N LEU A 292 30.94 18.75 18.70
CA LEU A 292 32.28 18.82 19.29
C LEU A 292 33.27 19.61 18.42
N ASP A 293 33.23 19.44 17.10
CA ASP A 293 34.11 20.17 16.18
C ASP A 293 33.81 21.68 16.18
N LEU A 294 32.52 22.05 16.18
CA LEU A 294 32.07 23.44 16.31
C LEU A 294 32.58 24.07 17.62
N LEU A 295 32.42 23.37 18.75
CA LEU A 295 32.94 23.83 20.05
C LEU A 295 34.46 24.01 20.00
N ARG A 296 35.20 23.06 19.43
CA ARG A 296 36.66 23.16 19.29
C ARG A 296 37.08 24.38 18.46
N LYS A 297 36.45 24.60 17.30
CA LYS A 297 36.73 25.76 16.44
C LYS A 297 36.39 27.07 17.13
N SER A 298 35.29 27.13 17.89
CA SER A 298 34.92 28.32 18.66
C SER A 298 35.95 28.67 19.75
N LEU A 299 36.47 27.66 20.46
CA LEU A 299 37.50 27.87 21.50
C LEU A 299 38.84 28.35 20.93
N LEU A 300 39.22 27.87 19.73
CA LEU A 300 40.43 28.30 19.03
C LEU A 300 40.35 29.76 18.56
N GLN A 301 39.16 30.28 18.24
CA GLN A 301 38.98 31.68 17.82
C GLN A 301 39.00 32.66 19.01
N VAL A 302 38.66 32.22 20.23
CA VAL A 302 38.63 33.06 21.44
C VAL A 302 40.02 33.24 22.07
N HIS A 303 40.98 32.39 21.73
CA HIS A 303 42.38 32.52 22.17
C HIS A 303 43.32 32.84 21.00
N PRO A 304 43.36 34.09 20.49
CA PRO A 304 44.48 34.49 19.66
C PRO A 304 45.73 34.42 20.53
N VAL A 305 46.67 33.57 20.11
CA VAL A 305 48.00 33.41 20.67
C VAL A 305 48.56 34.79 21.03
N TYR A 306 48.78 35.05 22.32
CA TYR A 306 49.70 36.10 22.74
C TYR A 306 51.06 35.71 22.16
N GLN A 307 51.37 36.24 20.98
CA GLN A 307 52.73 36.24 20.46
C GLN A 307 53.52 37.13 21.42
N CYS A 308 54.24 36.50 22.36
CA CYS A 308 55.35 37.16 23.03
C CYS A 308 56.37 37.51 21.95
N SER A 309 56.36 38.77 21.52
CA SER A 309 57.50 39.40 20.86
C SER A 309 58.65 39.51 21.86
N ASP A 310 59.79 38.93 21.48
CA ASP A 310 61.10 39.06 22.14
C ASP A 310 61.58 40.52 22.22
#